data_AF-A0A250KWR1-F1
#
_entry.id   AF-A0A250KWR1-F1
#
_cell.length_a   1.000
_cell.length_b   1.000
_cell.length_c   1.000
_cell.angle_alpha   90.00
_cell.angle_beta   90.00
_cell.angle_gamma   90.00
#
_symmetry.space_group_name_H-M   'P 1'
#
loop_
_entity.id
_entity.type
_entity.pdbx_description
1 polymer ?
#
loop_
_entity_poly.entity_id
_entity_poly.type
_entity_poly.pdbx_seq_one_letter_code
_entity_poly.pdbx_strand_id
1 'polypeptide(L)'
;MSAYLQHEERIDVFSFLASFEGICGLLIDLDLYVFNKAGELIDCQPIWNGKAAVALSGKELREAQIMIGPPISVSVRRPIMQDMIRDHHGFEAGFSLVPEKRLVELSTVPERIWRAWQQSGSLNKGRKALGLLDGFLLW
;
A
#
# COMPACT_ATOMS: atom_id res chain seq x y z
N MET A 1 32.22 2.10 -29.49
CA MET A 1 32.22 1.68 -28.06
C MET A 1 31.80 2.91 -27.28
N SER A 2 30.67 3.00 -26.57
CA SER A 2 29.94 2.03 -25.79
C SER A 2 28.44 2.36 -25.85
N ALA A 3 27.61 1.39 -26.23
CA ALA A 3 26.17 1.47 -26.07
C ALA A 3 25.86 1.19 -24.59
N TYR A 4 25.80 2.24 -23.79
CA TYR A 4 25.17 2.17 -22.47
C TYR A 4 23.67 2.06 -22.71
N LEU A 5 23.21 0.82 -22.97
CA LEU A 5 21.83 0.44 -22.77
C LEU A 5 21.52 0.73 -21.30
N GLN A 6 20.95 1.90 -21.05
CA GLN A 6 20.10 2.09 -19.89
C GLN A 6 19.09 0.95 -19.96
N HIS A 7 19.29 -0.08 -19.16
CA HIS A 7 18.20 -0.97 -18.80
C HIS A 7 17.22 -0.05 -18.08
N GLU A 8 16.27 0.52 -18.82
CA GLU A 8 15.06 1.05 -18.22
C GLU A 8 14.50 -0.07 -17.37
N GLU A 9 14.64 0.08 -16.05
CA GLU A 9 14.03 -0.85 -15.12
C GLU A 9 12.54 -0.83 -15.39
N ARG A 10 12.04 -1.92 -15.95
CA ARG A 10 10.65 -2.06 -16.31
C ARG A 10 9.80 -1.88 -15.05
N ILE A 11 8.91 -0.89 -15.08
CA ILE A 11 7.87 -0.72 -14.08
C ILE A 11 6.75 -1.71 -14.42
N ASP A 12 6.38 -2.52 -13.45
CA ASP A 12 5.27 -3.46 -13.54
C ASP A 12 4.25 -3.17 -12.44
N VAL A 13 2.99 -3.56 -12.66
CA VAL A 13 1.93 -3.42 -11.65
C VAL A 13 1.83 -4.71 -10.84
N PHE A 14 2.05 -4.58 -9.53
CA PHE A 14 1.96 -5.65 -8.55
C PHE A 14 0.65 -5.54 -7.76
N SER A 15 -0.02 -6.67 -7.59
CA SER A 15 -1.20 -6.80 -6.73
C SER A 15 -0.80 -7.34 -5.38
N PHE A 16 -0.97 -6.55 -4.33
CA PHE A 16 -0.72 -6.93 -2.95
C PHE A 16 -2.00 -7.46 -2.31
N LEU A 17 -1.93 -8.65 -1.71
CA LEU A 17 -3.04 -9.28 -0.99
C LEU A 17 -2.82 -9.16 0.51
N ALA A 18 -3.64 -8.33 1.16
CA ALA A 18 -3.74 -8.25 2.61
C ALA A 18 -4.70 -9.33 3.13
N SER A 19 -4.25 -10.06 4.14
CA SER A 19 -5.07 -11.04 4.87
C SER A 19 -5.15 -10.66 6.34
N PHE A 20 -6.24 -11.03 7.01
CA PHE A 20 -6.51 -10.63 8.39
C PHE A 20 -6.89 -11.85 9.22
N GLU A 21 -6.30 -11.96 10.41
CA GLU A 21 -6.49 -13.13 11.25
C GLU A 21 -7.94 -13.27 11.70
N GLY A 22 -8.50 -14.47 11.58
CA GLY A 22 -9.82 -14.80 12.12
C GLY A 22 -11.02 -14.28 11.31
N ILE A 23 -10.81 -13.65 10.16
CA ILE A 23 -11.89 -13.06 9.34
C ILE A 23 -11.59 -13.12 7.84
N CYS A 24 -12.64 -13.20 7.01
CA CYS A 24 -12.52 -13.23 5.55
C CYS A 24 -12.67 -11.85 4.88
N GLY A 25 -12.89 -10.79 5.65
CA GLY A 25 -13.02 -9.42 5.14
C GLY A 25 -13.22 -8.40 6.25
N LEU A 26 -12.61 -7.22 6.08
CA LEU A 26 -12.80 -6.05 6.93
C LEU A 26 -13.54 -4.96 6.17
N LEU A 27 -14.57 -4.40 6.82
CA LEU A 27 -15.22 -3.17 6.40
C LEU A 27 -14.57 -1.97 7.10
N ILE A 28 -13.26 -1.85 6.99
CA ILE A 28 -12.50 -0.68 7.47
C ILE A 28 -11.75 -0.12 6.26
N ASP A 29 -11.78 1.20 6.13
CA ASP A 29 -10.92 1.90 5.18
C ASP A 29 -9.47 1.72 5.63
N LEU A 30 -8.66 1.06 4.82
CA LEU A 30 -7.24 0.85 5.05
C LEU A 30 -6.47 1.25 3.79
N ASP A 31 -5.28 1.80 3.98
CA ASP A 31 -4.34 2.06 2.92
C ASP A 31 -3.13 1.12 3.06
N LEU A 32 -2.56 0.78 1.91
CA LEU A 32 -1.27 0.12 1.77
C LEU A 32 -0.23 1.20 1.46
N TYR A 33 0.76 1.30 2.33
CA TYR A 33 1.87 2.23 2.21
C TYR A 33 3.12 1.47 1.79
N VAL A 34 3.78 1.92 0.73
CA VAL A 34 5.01 1.34 0.22
C VAL A 34 6.14 2.32 0.47
N PHE A 35 7.13 1.92 1.25
CA PHE A 35 8.30 2.72 1.57
C PHE A 35 9.55 2.16 0.93
N ASN A 36 10.52 3.02 0.61
CA ASN A 36 11.87 2.59 0.28
C ASN A 36 12.67 2.25 1.54
N LYS A 37 13.91 1.77 1.39
CA LYS A 37 14.83 1.49 2.51
C LYS A 37 15.15 2.69 3.41
N ALA A 38 14.99 3.91 2.91
CA ALA A 38 15.20 5.13 3.69
C ALA A 38 13.95 5.55 4.49
N GLY A 39 12.84 4.79 4.38
CA GLY A 39 11.57 5.09 5.04
C GLY A 39 10.75 6.17 4.34
N GLU A 40 11.10 6.52 3.10
CA GLU A 40 10.38 7.49 2.27
C GLU A 40 9.27 6.79 1.48
N LEU A 41 8.10 7.42 1.40
CA LEU A 41 6.95 6.86 0.70
C LEU A 41 7.21 6.81 -0.82
N ILE A 42 7.13 5.62 -1.40
CA ILE A 42 7.12 5.37 -2.85
C ILE A 42 5.70 5.54 -3.39
N ASP A 43 4.73 4.83 -2.79
CA ASP A 43 3.33 4.84 -3.22
C ASP A 43 2.38 4.57 -2.04
N CYS A 44 1.14 5.01 -2.16
CA CYS A 44 0.07 4.81 -1.20
C CYS A 44 -1.23 4.49 -1.95
N GLN A 45 -1.79 3.32 -1.71
CA GLN A 45 -2.97 2.84 -2.41
C GLN A 45 -4.02 2.30 -1.43
N PRO A 46 -5.31 2.62 -1.62
CA PRO A 46 -6.36 2.02 -0.81
C PRO A 46 -6.42 0.51 -0.99
N ILE A 47 -6.71 -0.19 0.10
CA ILE A 47 -6.98 -1.62 0.10
C ILE A 47 -8.47 -1.83 -0.15
N TRP A 48 -8.81 -2.33 -1.33
CA TRP A 48 -10.17 -2.70 -1.72
C TRP A 48 -10.31 -4.23 -1.74
N ASN A 49 -11.24 -4.78 -0.96
CA ASN A 49 -11.45 -6.23 -0.84
C ASN A 49 -10.15 -7.00 -0.54
N GLY A 50 -9.32 -6.45 0.35
CA GLY A 50 -8.03 -7.03 0.72
C GLY A 50 -6.95 -6.90 -0.35
N LYS A 51 -7.15 -6.07 -1.40
CA LYS A 51 -6.17 -5.89 -2.49
C LYS A 51 -5.79 -4.44 -2.70
N ALA A 52 -4.51 -4.22 -3.03
CA ALA A 52 -4.02 -2.94 -3.55
C ALA A 52 -3.12 -3.20 -4.76
N ALA A 53 -3.18 -2.32 -5.76
CA ALA A 53 -2.37 -2.41 -6.97
C ALA A 53 -1.35 -1.27 -6.98
N VAL A 54 -0.06 -1.61 -7.05
CA VAL A 54 1.04 -0.65 -6.95
C VAL A 54 1.97 -0.85 -8.15
N ALA A 55 2.35 0.24 -8.81
CA ALA A 55 3.35 0.20 -9.87
C ALA A 55 4.75 0.34 -9.27
N LEU A 56 5.59 -0.68 -9.44
CA LEU A 56 6.96 -0.70 -8.91
C LEU A 56 7.93 -1.27 -9.95
N SER A 57 9.18 -0.83 -9.90
CA SER A 57 10.28 -1.53 -10.53
C SER A 57 10.62 -2.81 -9.74
N GLY A 58 11.26 -3.79 -10.40
CA GLY A 58 11.74 -4.98 -9.72
C GLY A 58 12.81 -4.70 -8.64
N LYS A 59 13.47 -3.55 -8.68
CA LYS A 59 14.39 -3.11 -7.62
C LYS A 59 13.61 -2.46 -6.48
N GLU A 60 12.70 -1.54 -6.78
CA GLU A 60 11.83 -0.92 -5.76
C GLU A 60 11.11 -1.98 -4.96
N LEU A 61 10.54 -3.00 -5.63
CA LEU A 61 9.85 -4.09 -4.97
C LEU A 61 10.75 -4.92 -4.02
N ARG A 62 12.03 -5.11 -4.37
CA ARG A 62 13.02 -5.83 -3.53
C ARG A 62 13.46 -5.03 -2.31
N GLU A 63 13.35 -3.71 -2.39
CA GLU A 63 13.75 -2.77 -1.35
C GLU A 63 12.54 -2.21 -0.58
N ALA A 64 11.33 -2.57 -1.01
CA ALA A 64 10.08 -2.07 -0.48
C ALA A 64 9.85 -2.58 0.95
N GLN A 65 9.44 -1.66 1.81
CA GLN A 65 8.87 -1.96 3.11
C GLN A 65 7.38 -1.64 3.04
N ILE A 66 6.55 -2.66 3.28
CA ILE A 66 5.09 -2.55 3.14
C ILE A 66 4.47 -2.34 4.51
N MET A 67 3.62 -1.34 4.64
CA MET A 67 2.80 -1.14 5.83
C MET A 67 1.33 -1.09 5.46
N ILE A 68 0.48 -1.63 6.34
CA ILE A 68 -0.98 -1.54 6.26
C ILE A 68 -1.45 -0.71 7.46
N GLY A 69 -2.32 0.25 7.23
CA GLY A 69 -2.91 1.00 8.34
C GLY A 69 -4.12 1.83 7.95
N PRO A 70 -4.77 2.48 8.93
CA PRO A 70 -5.80 3.46 8.68
C PRO A 70 -5.29 4.61 7.80
N PRO A 71 -6.16 5.21 6.96
CA PRO A 71 -5.78 6.32 6.09
C PRO A 71 -5.34 7.54 6.91
N ILE A 72 -4.13 8.03 6.66
CA ILE A 72 -3.66 9.30 7.20
C ILE A 72 -4.18 10.46 6.34
N SER A 73 -4.67 11.51 6.99
CA SER A 73 -5.22 12.68 6.28
C SER A 73 -4.15 13.38 5.41
N VAL A 74 -4.51 13.71 4.17
CA VAL A 74 -3.74 14.57 3.24
C VAL A 74 -3.44 15.98 3.77
N SER A 75 -3.99 16.36 4.93
CA SER A 75 -3.70 17.65 5.60
C SER A 75 -2.41 17.63 6.44
N VAL A 76 -1.69 16.51 6.47
CA VAL A 76 -0.35 16.44 7.07
C VAL A 76 0.62 17.31 6.27
N ARG A 77 1.18 18.35 6.91
CA ARG A 77 2.10 19.33 6.30
C ARG A 77 3.51 18.79 6.02
N ARG A 78 3.77 17.51 6.29
CA ARG A 78 5.08 16.86 6.17
C ARG A 78 4.97 15.66 5.25
N PRO A 79 6.05 15.25 4.55
CA PRO A 79 6.08 13.99 3.84
C PRO A 79 5.65 12.84 4.76
N ILE A 80 4.84 11.93 4.23
CA ILE A 80 4.46 10.70 4.96
C ILE A 80 5.71 9.83 5.03
N MET A 81 6.20 9.61 6.25
CA MET A 81 7.36 8.77 6.54
C MET A 81 6.88 7.48 7.21
N GLN A 82 7.66 6.42 7.09
CA GLN A 82 7.36 5.13 7.72
C GLN A 82 7.07 5.25 9.23
N ASP A 83 7.88 6.04 9.96
CA ASP A 83 7.70 6.25 11.40
C ASP A 83 6.35 6.90 11.72
N MET A 84 5.86 7.80 10.86
CA MET A 84 4.54 8.40 11.03
C MET A 84 3.44 7.34 10.93
N ILE A 85 3.55 6.39 9.99
CA ILE A 85 2.58 5.29 9.87
C ILE A 85 2.66 4.39 11.10
N ARG A 86 3.86 4.11 11.60
CA ARG A 86 4.09 3.32 12.81
C ARG A 86 3.43 3.96 14.04
N ASP A 87 3.57 5.27 14.20
CA ASP A 87 2.93 6.04 15.27
C ASP A 87 1.40 6.02 15.21
N HIS A 88 0.83 5.86 14.01
CA HIS A 88 -0.62 5.73 13.78
C HIS A 88 -1.09 4.27 13.74
N HIS A 89 -0.38 3.39 14.46
CA HIS A 89 -0.70 1.97 14.60
C HIS A 89 -0.65 1.19 13.27
N GLY A 90 0.15 1.62 12.31
CA GLY A 90 0.38 0.85 11.09
C GLY A 90 1.11 -0.45 11.38
N PHE A 91 0.75 -1.49 10.64
CA PHE A 91 1.33 -2.81 10.70
C PHE A 91 2.34 -2.99 9.58
N GLU A 92 3.58 -3.32 9.92
CA GLU A 92 4.61 -3.70 8.95
C GLU A 92 4.36 -5.13 8.47
N ALA A 93 4.03 -5.26 7.18
CA ALA A 93 3.66 -6.53 6.57
C ALA A 93 4.89 -7.15 5.88
N GLY A 94 5.28 -8.34 6.34
CA GLY A 94 6.26 -9.15 5.64
C GLY A 94 5.68 -9.74 4.36
N PHE A 95 6.53 -9.96 3.35
CA PHE A 95 6.13 -10.66 2.13
C PHE A 95 7.33 -11.43 1.56
N SER A 96 7.04 -12.44 0.75
CA SER A 96 8.04 -13.17 -0.01
C SER A 96 7.84 -12.91 -1.49
N LEU A 97 8.92 -12.51 -2.16
CA LEU A 97 8.89 -12.25 -3.59
C LEU A 97 9.03 -13.54 -4.37
N VAL A 98 8.01 -13.84 -5.17
CA VAL A 98 8.07 -14.86 -6.21
C VAL A 98 8.24 -14.13 -7.54
N PRO A 99 9.45 -14.14 -8.16
CA PRO A 99 9.78 -13.26 -9.30
C PRO A 99 8.85 -13.36 -10.50
N GLU A 100 8.20 -14.51 -10.69
CA GLU A 100 7.30 -14.78 -11.81
C GLU A 100 5.85 -14.35 -11.54
N LYS A 101 5.53 -13.96 -10.30
CA LYS A 101 4.16 -13.59 -9.91
C LYS A 101 4.07 -12.09 -9.68
N ARG A 102 3.11 -11.46 -10.36
CA ARG A 102 2.66 -10.10 -10.06
C ARG A 102 1.76 -10.02 -8.82
N LEU A 103 1.50 -11.16 -8.19
CA LEU A 103 0.71 -11.27 -6.97
C LEU A 103 1.66 -11.42 -5.77
N VAL A 104 1.55 -10.52 -4.81
CA VAL A 104 2.36 -10.50 -3.59
C VAL A 104 1.44 -10.73 -2.40
N GLU A 105 1.61 -11.87 -1.73
CA GLU A 105 0.87 -12.18 -0.52
C GLU A 105 1.58 -11.57 0.68
N LEU A 106 0.84 -10.77 1.46
CA LEU A 106 1.32 -10.15 2.67
C LEU A 106 1.07 -11.08 3.87
N SER A 107 1.95 -10.97 4.86
CA SER A 107 1.75 -11.61 6.16
C SER A 107 0.42 -11.18 6.76
N THR A 108 -0.29 -12.14 7.35
CA THR A 108 -1.59 -11.91 7.97
C THR A 108 -1.50 -10.86 9.07
N VAL A 109 -2.38 -9.86 9.02
CA VAL A 109 -2.52 -8.85 10.08
C VAL A 109 -3.14 -9.50 11.32
N PRO A 110 -2.46 -9.48 12.48
CA PRO A 110 -2.95 -10.09 13.71
C PRO A 110 -4.27 -9.47 14.21
N GLU A 111 -5.08 -10.29 14.89
CA GLU A 111 -6.40 -9.90 15.38
C GLU A 111 -6.38 -8.66 16.28
N ARG A 112 -5.42 -8.63 17.21
CA ARG A 112 -5.24 -7.50 18.13
C ARG A 112 -5.04 -6.15 17.42
N ILE A 113 -4.46 -6.18 16.22
CA ILE A 113 -4.13 -4.97 15.47
C ILE A 113 -5.35 -4.47 14.71
N TRP A 114 -5.99 -5.33 13.91
CA TRP A 114 -7.14 -4.90 13.13
C TRP A 114 -8.35 -4.56 14.01
N ARG A 115 -8.51 -5.20 15.17
CA ARG A 115 -9.52 -4.81 16.17
C ARG A 115 -9.23 -3.43 16.76
N ALA A 116 -7.96 -3.07 16.98
CA ALA A 116 -7.61 -1.75 17.48
C ALA A 116 -8.01 -0.65 16.48
N TRP A 117 -7.82 -0.88 15.18
CA TRP A 117 -8.26 0.05 14.13
C TRP A 117 -9.79 0.26 14.09
N GLN A 118 -10.58 -0.79 14.39
CA GLN A 118 -12.03 -0.65 14.53
C GLN A 118 -12.39 0.24 15.72
N GLN A 119 -11.71 0.05 16.85
CA GLN A 119 -11.99 0.75 18.10
C GLN A 119 -11.55 2.22 18.08
N SER A 120 -10.46 2.54 17.36
CA SER A 120 -9.92 3.90 17.26
C SER A 120 -10.75 4.83 16.36
N GLY A 121 -11.92 4.38 15.88
CA GLY A 121 -12.81 5.22 15.09
C GLY A 121 -12.37 5.38 13.64
N SER A 122 -11.64 4.41 13.05
CA SER A 122 -11.48 4.30 11.59
C SER A 122 -12.79 3.88 10.88
N LEU A 123 -13.92 4.21 11.49
CA LEU A 123 -15.28 4.15 10.98
C LEU A 123 -15.73 5.61 10.85
N ASN A 124 -15.95 6.05 9.60
CA ASN A 124 -16.42 7.36 9.16
C ASN A 124 -15.36 8.41 8.81
N LYS A 125 -14.96 8.40 7.54
CA LYS A 125 -15.45 9.39 6.56
C LYS A 125 -15.39 8.71 5.21
N GLY A 126 -16.55 8.28 4.71
CA GLY A 126 -16.66 7.77 3.35
C GLY A 126 -15.90 8.70 2.43
N ARG A 127 -14.91 8.15 1.70
CA ARG A 127 -14.30 8.85 0.58
C ARG A 127 -15.47 9.22 -0.32
N LYS A 128 -15.90 10.49 -0.28
CA LYS A 128 -16.70 11.05 -1.37
C LYS A 128 -15.87 10.77 -2.61
N ALA A 129 -16.44 9.99 -3.52
CA ALA A 129 -15.90 9.76 -4.84
C ALA A 129 -15.64 11.12 -5.50
N LEU A 130 -14.43 11.63 -5.37
CA LEU A 130 -13.87 12.68 -6.20
C LEU A 130 -13.15 11.94 -7.32
N GLY A 131 -13.95 11.47 -8.27
CA GLY A 131 -13.49 10.60 -9.35
C GLY A 131 -14.63 10.14 -10.24
N LEU A 132 -15.51 11.06 -10.65
CA LEU A 132 -16.35 10.85 -11.83
C LEU A 132 -16.51 12.21 -12.50
N LEU A 133 -16.02 12.27 -13.75
CA LEU A 133 -16.06 13.39 -14.70
C LEU A 133 -14.91 14.40 -14.56
N ASP A 134 -13.74 14.03 -15.07
CA ASP A 134 -13.01 14.84 -16.06
C ASP A 134 -11.76 14.06 -16.49
N GLY A 135 -11.75 13.53 -17.72
CA GLY A 135 -10.48 13.11 -18.34
C GLY A 135 -10.44 11.76 -19.07
N PHE A 136 -11.55 11.06 -19.30
CA PHE A 136 -11.54 10.03 -20.35
C PHE A 136 -11.70 10.70 -21.71
N LEU A 137 -10.53 10.99 -22.30
CA LEU A 137 -10.37 11.28 -23.72
C LEU A 137 -11.00 10.17 -24.54
N LEU A 138 -11.96 10.57 -25.37
CA LEU A 138 -12.41 9.85 -26.56
C LEU A 138 -11.23 9.71 -27.52
N TRP A 139 -10.87 8.47 -27.85
CA TRP A 139 -10.34 8.04 -29.15
C TRP A 139 -10.91 6.67 -29.47
#